data_AF-A0A418LYN4-F1
#
_entry.id   AF-A0A418LYN4-F1
#
_cell.length_a   1.000
_cell.length_b   1.000
_cell.length_c   1.000
_cell.angle_alpha   90.00
_cell.angle_beta   90.00
_cell.angle_gamma   90.00
#
_symmetry.space_group_name_H-M   'P 1'
#
loop_
_entity.id
_entity.type
_entity.pdbx_description
1 polymer ?
#
loop_
_entity_poly.entity_id
_entity_poly.type
_entity_poly.pdbx_seq_one_letter_code
_entity_poly.pdbx_strand_id
1 'polypeptide(L)'
;MKSFSILFLIGLGLTAQAQSVTDTQQQTLLGQGRVIVGLGTGFGYAGYIGNSYHVAPRIQYFLKDGWSVALDARYDANDGSQTEFWGAGLSTRYYFLRGQRFALFGQAGAMYGRTKYYTDYAGSNPQQFVSPQFANTFQTHAGLGIHYRLGKRWSLEGLAERTLSNSGRPSLDASLWRTSIGVNFRIR
;
A
#
# COMPACT_ATOMS: atom_id res chain seq x y z
N MET A 1 -24.44 25.13 12.16
CA MET A 1 -23.06 25.55 11.85
C MET A 1 -22.20 24.36 11.36
N LYS A 2 -22.58 23.67 10.28
CA LYS A 2 -21.91 22.45 9.80
C LYS A 2 -21.54 22.45 8.31
N SER A 3 -21.64 23.61 7.64
CA SER A 3 -21.49 23.68 6.17
C SER A 3 -20.23 24.42 5.69
N PHE A 4 -19.39 24.93 6.60
CA PHE A 4 -18.20 25.72 6.24
C PHE A 4 -16.92 24.91 6.03
N SER A 5 -16.89 23.62 6.39
CA SER A 5 -15.67 22.80 6.27
C SER A 5 -15.43 22.23 4.87
N ILE A 6 -16.47 22.13 4.02
CA ILE A 6 -16.34 21.56 2.66
C ILE A 6 -15.84 22.62 1.67
N LEU A 7 -16.19 23.89 1.87
CA LEU A 7 -15.73 25.00 1.01
C LEU A 7 -14.22 25.31 1.19
N PHE A 8 -13.65 25.02 2.35
CA PHE A 8 -12.21 25.23 2.60
C PHE A 8 -11.33 24.21 1.85
N LEU A 9 -11.86 23.01 1.56
CA LEU A 9 -11.17 21.97 0.79
C LEU A 9 -11.21 22.22 -0.72
N ILE A 10 -12.26 22.88 -1.23
CA ILE A 10 -12.40 23.21 -2.66
C ILE A 10 -11.61 24.50 -3.00
N GLY A 11 -11.49 25.44 -2.05
CA GLY A 11 -10.75 26.70 -2.24
C GLY A 11 -9.22 26.53 -2.42
N LEU A 12 -8.62 25.46 -1.91
CA LEU A 12 -7.19 25.18 -2.09
C LEU A 12 -6.82 24.69 -3.50
N GLY A 13 -7.82 24.38 -4.34
CA GLY A 13 -7.61 23.87 -5.70
C GLY A 13 -7.35 24.93 -6.77
N LEU A 14 -7.57 26.22 -6.50
CA LEU A 14 -7.66 27.24 -7.56
C LEU A 14 -6.50 28.26 -7.61
N THR A 15 -5.46 28.11 -6.79
CA THR A 15 -4.28 29.00 -6.85
C THR A 15 -2.95 28.26 -7.00
N ALA A 16 -2.95 27.07 -7.59
CA ALA A 16 -1.73 26.42 -8.03
C ALA A 16 -1.35 26.97 -9.42
N GLN A 17 -0.81 28.19 -9.46
CA GLN A 17 -0.11 28.65 -10.64
C GLN A 17 1.09 27.72 -10.87
N ALA A 18 1.01 26.92 -11.92
CA ALA A 18 2.07 26.07 -12.40
C ALA A 18 3.19 26.95 -12.98
N GLN A 19 4.05 27.49 -12.12
CA GLN A 19 5.34 27.99 -12.54
C GLN A 19 6.22 26.80 -12.89
N SER A 20 6.28 26.52 -14.19
CA SER A 20 7.27 25.68 -14.85
C SER A 20 8.66 26.26 -14.58
N VAL A 21 9.38 25.70 -13.62
CA VAL A 21 10.82 25.88 -13.48
C VAL A 21 11.47 24.67 -14.13
N THR A 22 11.93 24.89 -15.35
CA THR A 22 12.77 23.99 -16.12
C THR A 22 14.18 24.01 -15.53
N ASP A 23 14.75 22.82 -15.35
CA ASP A 23 16.18 22.53 -15.16
C ASP A 23 16.81 22.80 -13.76
N THR A 24 17.66 21.98 -13.15
CA THR A 24 18.27 20.68 -13.50
C THR A 24 18.77 20.08 -12.17
N GLN A 25 18.42 18.83 -11.86
CA GLN A 25 19.00 17.98 -10.79
C GLN A 25 18.71 18.28 -9.29
N GLN A 26 18.24 17.24 -8.61
CA GLN A 26 18.59 16.86 -7.22
C GLN A 26 17.90 17.46 -5.97
N GLN A 27 16.97 18.42 -6.04
CA GLN A 27 16.20 18.81 -4.83
C GLN A 27 14.79 18.21 -4.68
N THR A 28 14.34 17.41 -5.65
CA THR A 28 13.02 16.75 -5.62
C THR A 28 13.00 15.65 -4.56
N LEU A 29 11.94 15.53 -3.75
CA LEU A 29 11.75 14.49 -2.70
C LEU A 29 12.20 13.07 -3.15
N LEU A 30 12.02 12.81 -4.44
CA LEU A 30 12.14 11.53 -5.15
C LEU A 30 13.36 11.48 -6.09
N GLY A 31 14.42 12.24 -5.78
CA GLY A 31 15.64 12.24 -6.58
C GLY A 31 16.33 10.88 -6.62
N GLN A 32 17.01 10.59 -7.72
CA GLN A 32 17.78 9.36 -7.92
C GLN A 32 18.78 9.11 -6.79
N GLY A 33 18.99 7.85 -6.44
CA GLY A 33 19.96 7.41 -5.44
C GLY A 33 19.47 7.51 -4.00
N ARG A 34 18.24 8.00 -3.78
CA ARG A 34 17.68 8.16 -2.45
C ARG A 34 17.09 6.85 -1.94
N VAL A 35 17.24 6.65 -0.63
CA VAL A 35 16.61 5.55 0.10
C VAL A 35 15.56 6.11 1.06
N ILE A 36 14.36 5.56 0.97
CA ILE A 36 13.25 5.85 1.88
C ILE A 36 12.88 4.57 2.61
N VAL A 37 12.66 4.67 3.91
CA VAL A 37 12.04 3.61 4.71
C VAL A 37 10.65 4.07 5.09
N GLY A 38 9.67 3.19 4.92
CA GLY A 38 8.28 3.48 5.15
C GLY A 38 7.63 2.44 6.06
N LEU A 39 6.58 2.87 6.75
CA LEU A 39 5.63 2.00 7.40
C LEU A 39 4.22 2.44 7.00
N GLY A 40 3.48 1.54 6.36
CA GLY A 40 2.07 1.74 6.01
C GLY A 40 1.17 0.89 6.90
N THR A 41 -0.02 1.40 7.18
CA THR A 41 -1.14 0.62 7.71
C THR A 41 -2.40 0.91 6.92
N GLY A 42 -3.30 -0.04 6.84
CA GLY A 42 -4.50 0.16 6.05
C GLY A 42 -5.54 -0.93 6.21
N PHE A 43 -6.61 -0.75 5.46
CA PHE A 43 -7.75 -1.65 5.44
C PHE A 43 -7.98 -2.17 4.02
N GLY A 44 -8.47 -3.39 3.94
CA GLY A 44 -8.90 -4.04 2.72
C GLY A 44 -10.37 -4.44 2.83
N TYR A 45 -11.07 -4.33 1.70
CA TYR A 45 -12.42 -4.86 1.54
C TYR A 45 -12.46 -6.04 0.56
N ALA A 46 -12.97 -7.18 1.04
CA ALA A 46 -13.05 -8.45 0.31
C ALA A 46 -14.50 -8.90 0.03
N GLY A 47 -15.47 -7.99 -0.01
CA GLY A 47 -16.88 -8.38 -0.17
C GLY A 47 -17.36 -9.23 1.01
N TYR A 48 -17.71 -10.49 0.72
CA TYR A 48 -18.32 -11.45 1.64
C TYR A 48 -17.39 -11.96 2.76
N ILE A 49 -16.07 -11.78 2.64
CA ILE A 49 -15.06 -12.29 3.60
C ILE A 49 -14.80 -11.26 4.72
N GLY A 50 -15.38 -10.06 4.62
CA GLY A 50 -15.23 -9.00 5.62
C GLY A 50 -14.02 -8.08 5.38
N ASN A 51 -13.70 -7.30 6.42
CA ASN A 51 -12.60 -6.33 6.39
C ASN A 51 -11.28 -7.00 6.81
N SER A 52 -10.19 -6.61 6.15
CA SER A 52 -8.84 -6.97 6.58
C SER A 52 -8.07 -5.73 6.99
N TYR A 53 -7.22 -5.82 8.00
CA TYR A 53 -6.22 -4.80 8.28
C TYR A 53 -4.83 -5.30 7.87
N HIS A 54 -3.93 -4.37 7.57
CA HIS A 54 -2.57 -4.73 7.19
C HIS A 54 -1.54 -3.74 7.67
N VAL A 55 -0.31 -4.24 7.84
CA VAL A 55 0.89 -3.45 8.13
C VAL A 55 1.95 -3.79 7.10
N ALA A 56 2.54 -2.76 6.49
CA ALA A 56 3.46 -2.90 5.38
C ALA A 56 4.71 -2.04 5.58
N PRO A 57 5.77 -2.54 6.23
CA PRO A 57 7.07 -1.90 6.19
C PRO A 57 7.67 -2.00 4.78
N ARG A 58 8.34 -0.93 4.34
CA ARG A 58 8.95 -0.82 3.01
C ARG A 58 10.33 -0.20 3.09
N ILE A 59 11.24 -0.66 2.23
CA ILE A 59 12.47 0.05 1.89
C ILE A 59 12.46 0.33 0.38
N GLN A 60 12.53 1.60 -0.01
CA GLN A 60 12.41 2.07 -1.38
C GLN A 60 13.69 2.76 -1.83
N TYR A 61 14.15 2.43 -3.04
CA TYR A 61 15.28 3.05 -3.71
C TYR A 61 14.83 3.76 -4.99
N PHE A 62 15.19 5.05 -5.11
CA PHE A 62 14.84 5.87 -6.27
C PHE A 62 15.85 5.70 -7.40
N LEU A 63 15.34 5.28 -8.55
CA LEU A 63 16.07 5.18 -9.80
C LEU A 63 15.99 6.52 -10.56
N LYS A 64 16.28 6.46 -11.86
CA LYS A 64 16.17 7.61 -12.76
C LYS A 64 14.71 7.86 -13.18
N ASP A 65 14.43 9.08 -13.63
CA ASP A 65 13.19 9.44 -14.36
C ASP A 65 11.88 9.17 -13.62
N GLY A 66 11.93 9.15 -12.29
CA GLY A 66 10.75 8.93 -11.45
C GLY A 66 10.42 7.45 -11.25
N TRP A 67 11.29 6.54 -11.68
CA TRP A 67 11.21 5.14 -11.29
C TRP A 67 11.77 4.92 -9.90
N SER A 68 11.24 3.91 -9.22
CA SER A 68 11.81 3.40 -7.98
C SER A 68 11.46 1.93 -7.83
N VAL A 69 12.30 1.22 -7.09
CA VAL A 69 12.07 -0.16 -6.69
C VAL A 69 12.00 -0.21 -5.18
N ALA A 70 11.22 -1.13 -4.65
CA ALA A 70 11.05 -1.29 -3.22
C ALA A 70 11.05 -2.77 -2.83
N LEU A 71 11.64 -3.03 -1.67
CA LEU A 71 11.44 -4.24 -0.91
C LEU A 71 10.30 -3.99 0.06
N ASP A 72 9.26 -4.80 -0.04
CA ASP A 72 8.06 -4.72 0.77
C ASP A 72 7.95 -5.97 1.64
N ALA A 73 7.58 -5.80 2.90
CA ALA A 73 7.00 -6.88 3.68
C ALA A 73 5.56 -6.53 4.05
N ARG A 74 4.77 -7.54 4.36
CA ARG A 74 3.35 -7.37 4.62
C ARG A 74 2.86 -8.40 5.63
N TYR A 75 2.11 -7.89 6.60
CA TYR A 75 1.21 -8.67 7.43
C TYR A 75 -0.22 -8.26 7.10
N ASP A 76 -1.08 -9.21 6.74
CA ASP A 76 -2.51 -9.02 6.62
C ASP A 76 -3.21 -9.91 7.64
N ALA A 77 -4.28 -9.40 8.25
CA ALA A 77 -5.20 -10.19 9.07
C ALA A 77 -6.64 -9.81 8.75
N ASN A 78 -7.49 -10.83 8.62
CA ASN A 78 -8.90 -10.69 8.30
C ASN A 78 -9.74 -11.16 9.50
N ASP A 79 -10.55 -10.26 10.05
CA ASP A 79 -11.37 -10.53 11.23
C ASP A 79 -12.52 -11.51 10.94
N GLY A 80 -13.05 -11.50 9.72
CA GLY A 80 -14.18 -12.34 9.31
C GLY A 80 -13.79 -13.80 9.09
N SER A 81 -12.69 -14.05 8.37
CA SER A 81 -12.23 -15.40 8.02
C SER A 81 -11.11 -15.94 8.91
N GLN A 82 -10.67 -15.17 9.90
CA GLN A 82 -9.49 -15.47 10.74
C GLN A 82 -8.25 -15.84 9.91
N THR A 83 -8.17 -15.31 8.69
CA THR A 83 -7.08 -15.58 7.76
C THR A 83 -5.98 -14.57 7.99
N GLU A 84 -4.74 -15.04 8.11
CA GLU A 84 -3.56 -14.21 8.26
C GLU A 84 -2.60 -14.46 7.11
N PHE A 85 -1.94 -13.43 6.60
CA PHE A 85 -0.88 -13.54 5.61
C PHE A 85 0.37 -12.83 6.11
N TRP A 86 1.52 -13.49 5.97
CA TRP A 86 2.82 -12.87 6.15
C TRP A 86 3.68 -13.13 4.92
N GLY A 87 4.21 -12.08 4.32
CA GLY A 87 5.02 -12.20 3.11
C GLY A 87 5.97 -11.06 2.88
N ALA A 88 6.86 -11.27 1.92
CA ALA A 88 7.78 -10.25 1.44
C ALA A 88 7.86 -10.31 -0.09
N GLY A 89 8.28 -9.21 -0.69
CA GLY A 89 8.29 -9.08 -2.13
C GLY A 89 8.94 -7.82 -2.63
N LEU A 90 8.80 -7.63 -3.94
CA LEU A 90 9.32 -6.48 -4.64
C LEU A 90 8.18 -5.74 -5.32
N SER A 91 8.22 -4.41 -5.23
CA SER A 91 7.38 -3.54 -6.02
C SER A 91 8.21 -2.52 -6.78
N THR A 92 7.67 -2.08 -7.90
CA THR A 92 8.19 -0.99 -8.71
C THR A 92 7.16 0.12 -8.72
N ARG A 93 7.61 1.36 -8.63
CA ARG A 93 6.74 2.55 -8.70
C ARG A 93 7.23 3.50 -9.77
N TYR A 94 6.28 4.11 -10.47
CA TYR A 94 6.53 5.18 -11.42
C TYR A 94 5.79 6.45 -11.01
N TYR A 95 6.55 7.50 -10.73
CA TYR A 95 6.04 8.80 -10.32
C TYR A 95 5.79 9.70 -11.53
N PHE A 96 4.60 9.57 -12.12
CA PHE A 96 4.20 10.26 -13.34
C PHE A 96 3.87 11.75 -13.13
N LEU A 97 3.52 12.16 -11.91
CA LEU A 97 3.36 13.58 -11.55
C LEU A 97 4.24 13.90 -10.35
N ARG A 98 5.10 14.91 -10.47
CA ARG A 98 6.09 15.28 -9.43
C ARG A 98 6.12 16.80 -9.23
N GLY A 99 5.51 17.26 -8.15
CA GLY A 99 5.63 18.62 -7.64
C GLY A 99 6.66 18.74 -6.51
N GLN A 100 6.78 19.92 -5.93
CA GLN A 100 7.74 20.21 -4.86
C GLN A 100 7.41 19.46 -3.55
N ARG A 101 6.12 19.35 -3.22
CA ARG A 101 5.62 18.67 -2.01
C ARG A 101 4.72 17.48 -2.30
N PHE A 102 4.18 17.37 -3.50
CA PHE A 102 3.17 16.39 -3.85
C PHE A 102 3.64 15.57 -5.06
N ALA A 103 3.37 14.28 -5.06
CA ALA A 103 3.57 13.43 -6.22
C ALA A 103 2.47 12.37 -6.32
N LEU A 104 2.14 11.99 -7.57
CA LEU A 104 1.31 10.84 -7.86
C LEU A 104 2.18 9.72 -8.41
N PHE A 105 1.84 8.49 -8.06
CA PHE A 105 2.55 7.33 -8.55
C PHE A 105 1.63 6.17 -8.86
N GLY A 106 2.04 5.37 -9.83
CA GLY A 106 1.55 4.01 -10.02
C GLY A 106 2.52 3.00 -9.41
N GLN A 107 2.00 1.88 -8.94
CA GLN A 107 2.74 0.78 -8.34
C GLN A 107 2.33 -0.53 -8.99
N ALA A 108 3.29 -1.42 -9.20
CA ALA A 108 3.05 -2.83 -9.46
C ALA A 108 4.10 -3.67 -8.74
N GLY A 109 3.71 -4.84 -8.23
CA GLY A 109 4.63 -5.69 -7.50
C GLY A 109 4.11 -7.10 -7.29
N ALA A 110 4.97 -7.93 -6.71
CA ALA A 110 4.67 -9.29 -6.35
C ALA A 110 5.23 -9.60 -4.96
N MET A 111 4.51 -10.43 -4.21
CA MET A 111 4.87 -10.90 -2.88
C MET A 111 4.71 -12.41 -2.81
N TYR A 112 5.61 -13.04 -2.08
CA TYR A 112 5.52 -14.44 -1.73
C TYR A 112 5.54 -14.57 -0.21
N GLY A 113 4.69 -15.45 0.31
CA GLY A 113 4.50 -15.57 1.74
C GLY A 113 3.72 -16.80 2.13
N ARG A 114 3.28 -16.80 3.39
CA ARG A 114 2.52 -17.88 4.01
C ARG A 114 1.19 -17.34 4.49
N THR A 115 0.11 -17.99 4.08
CA THR A 115 -1.24 -17.75 4.58
C THR A 115 -1.59 -18.80 5.61
N LYS A 116 -2.05 -18.35 6.77
CA LYS A 116 -2.69 -19.17 7.81
C LYS A 116 -4.19 -19.04 7.67
N TYR A 117 -4.91 -20.15 7.72
CA TYR A 117 -6.36 -20.18 7.61
C TYR A 117 -6.96 -21.37 8.35
N TYR A 118 -8.26 -21.32 8.56
CA TYR A 118 -9.04 -22.40 9.17
C TYR A 118 -9.98 -22.98 8.12
N THR A 119 -10.09 -24.30 8.07
CA THR A 119 -11.09 -24.98 7.23
C THR A 119 -12.26 -25.38 8.11
N ASP A 120 -13.44 -24.84 7.84
CA ASP A 120 -14.68 -25.42 8.33
C ASP A 120 -14.91 -26.74 7.60
N TYR A 121 -14.54 -27.85 8.23
CA TYR A 121 -15.24 -29.09 7.93
C TYR A 121 -16.59 -28.96 8.59
N ALA A 122 -17.67 -29.14 7.82
CA ALA A 122 -19.04 -29.25 8.32
C ALA A 122 -19.17 -30.51 9.19
N GLY A 123 -18.55 -30.49 10.37
CA GLY A 123 -18.82 -31.39 11.47
C GLY A 123 -20.04 -30.88 12.22
N SER A 124 -20.73 -31.77 12.93
CA SER A 124 -21.95 -31.52 13.71
C SER A 124 -21.81 -30.48 14.85
N ASN A 125 -20.67 -29.79 14.95
CA ASN A 125 -20.38 -28.84 16.02
C ASN A 125 -19.79 -27.53 15.43
N PRO A 126 -20.61 -26.49 15.20
CA PRO A 126 -20.22 -25.26 14.52
C PRO A 126 -19.25 -24.35 15.30
N GLN A 127 -18.69 -24.83 16.42
CA GLN A 127 -17.77 -24.09 17.29
C GLN A 127 -16.34 -24.66 17.32
N GLN A 128 -16.04 -25.72 16.56
CA GLN A 128 -14.70 -26.30 16.50
C GLN A 128 -13.99 -25.87 15.22
N PHE A 129 -13.32 -24.72 15.26
CA PHE A 129 -12.28 -24.43 14.28
C PHE A 129 -11.19 -25.50 14.42
N VAL A 130 -11.04 -26.34 13.39
CA VAL A 130 -9.97 -27.34 13.32
C VAL A 130 -8.61 -26.63 13.27
N SER A 131 -7.55 -27.29 13.74
CA SER A 131 -6.16 -26.80 13.77
C SER A 131 -5.77 -25.94 12.56
N PRO A 132 -5.03 -24.83 12.77
CA PRO A 132 -4.69 -23.88 11.72
C PRO A 132 -3.91 -24.57 10.60
N GLN A 133 -4.36 -24.33 9.38
CA GLN A 133 -3.71 -24.78 8.16
C GLN A 133 -2.82 -23.66 7.60
N PHE A 134 -1.79 -24.06 6.87
CA PHE A 134 -0.88 -23.11 6.24
C PHE A 134 -0.70 -23.43 4.77
N ALA A 135 -0.65 -22.39 3.94
CA ALA A 135 -0.34 -22.50 2.53
C ALA A 135 0.69 -21.44 2.13
N ASN A 136 1.52 -21.77 1.16
CA ASN A 136 2.33 -20.76 0.49
C ASN A 136 1.45 -20.01 -0.51
N THR A 137 1.61 -18.69 -0.55
CA THR A 137 0.75 -17.80 -1.31
C THR A 137 1.61 -16.84 -2.11
N PHE A 138 1.34 -16.78 -3.41
CA PHE A 138 1.91 -15.78 -4.30
C PHE A 138 0.85 -14.74 -4.62
N GLN A 139 1.18 -13.47 -4.38
CA GLN A 139 0.29 -12.34 -4.62
C GLN A 139 0.95 -11.39 -5.61
N THR A 140 0.17 -10.89 -6.55
CA THR A 140 0.54 -9.74 -7.37
C THR A 140 -0.34 -8.58 -6.99
N HIS A 141 0.17 -7.36 -7.08
CA HIS A 141 -0.60 -6.17 -6.75
C HIS A 141 -0.28 -5.03 -7.69
N ALA A 142 -1.27 -4.18 -7.94
CA ALA A 142 -1.12 -2.97 -8.71
C ALA A 142 -1.99 -1.86 -8.11
N GLY A 143 -1.49 -0.63 -8.08
CA GLY A 143 -2.20 0.45 -7.40
C GLY A 143 -1.76 1.84 -7.81
N LEU A 144 -2.48 2.82 -7.30
CA LEU A 144 -2.21 4.24 -7.45
C LEU A 144 -2.07 4.86 -6.07
N GLY A 145 -1.12 5.77 -5.94
CA GLY A 145 -0.88 6.43 -4.68
C GLY A 145 -0.49 7.88 -4.81
N ILE A 146 -0.54 8.54 -3.67
CA ILE A 146 -0.15 9.93 -3.46
C ILE A 146 1.01 9.96 -2.47
N HIS A 147 1.95 10.87 -2.68
CA HIS A 147 3.09 11.08 -1.80
C HIS A 147 3.14 12.56 -1.44
N TYR A 148 3.06 12.88 -0.15
CA TYR A 148 3.08 14.24 0.36
C TYR A 148 4.28 14.49 1.29
N ARG A 149 5.07 15.52 1.01
CA ARG A 149 6.24 15.91 1.79
C ARG A 149 5.83 16.76 3.00
N LEU A 150 6.10 16.27 4.19
CA LEU A 150 5.92 17.03 5.43
C LEU A 150 7.14 17.89 5.76
N GLY A 151 8.35 17.45 5.40
CA GLY A 151 9.57 18.17 5.74
C GLY A 151 10.78 17.74 4.91
N LYS A 152 11.99 17.96 5.44
CA LYS A 152 13.22 17.60 4.72
C LYS A 152 13.37 16.09 4.51
N ARG A 153 13.01 15.29 5.51
CA ARG A 153 13.15 13.83 5.54
C ARG A 153 11.84 13.06 5.69
N TRP A 154 10.78 13.71 6.13
CA TRP A 154 9.49 13.08 6.42
C TRP A 154 8.48 13.31 5.31
N SER A 155 7.68 12.30 5.04
CA SER A 155 6.58 12.34 4.08
C SER A 155 5.49 11.34 4.45
N LEU A 156 4.28 11.60 3.96
CA LEU A 156 3.13 10.72 4.05
C LEU A 156 2.85 10.08 2.69
N GLU A 157 2.36 8.85 2.69
CA GLU A 157 1.77 8.25 1.50
C GLU A 157 0.32 7.85 1.75
N GLY A 158 -0.48 7.94 0.70
CA GLY A 158 -1.75 7.24 0.60
C GLY A 158 -1.70 6.32 -0.61
N LEU A 159 -2.21 5.11 -0.49
CA LEU A 159 -2.18 4.12 -1.56
C LEU A 159 -3.54 3.43 -1.65
N ALA A 160 -4.05 3.28 -2.88
CA ALA A 160 -5.16 2.40 -3.19
C ALA A 160 -4.64 1.35 -4.18
N GLU A 161 -4.74 0.07 -3.82
CA GLU A 161 -4.21 -1.02 -4.62
C GLU A 161 -5.19 -2.18 -4.74
N ARG A 162 -5.05 -2.89 -5.85
CA ARG A 162 -5.70 -4.17 -6.08
C ARG A 162 -4.69 -5.29 -5.94
N THR A 163 -5.02 -6.32 -5.17
CA THR A 163 -4.21 -7.53 -5.02
C THR A 163 -4.92 -8.70 -5.70
N LEU A 164 -4.15 -9.53 -6.41
CA LEU A 164 -4.58 -10.80 -6.98
C LEU A 164 -3.74 -11.89 -6.34
N SER A 165 -4.40 -12.83 -5.66
CA SER A 165 -3.74 -13.99 -5.07
C SER A 165 -3.88 -15.19 -5.99
N ASN A 166 -2.78 -15.91 -6.20
CA ASN A 166 -2.83 -17.27 -6.70
C ASN A 166 -2.64 -18.22 -5.53
N SER A 167 -3.64 -18.29 -4.66
CA SER A 167 -3.73 -19.38 -3.69
C SER A 167 -4.35 -20.57 -4.40
N GLY A 168 -3.71 -21.75 -4.34
CA GLY A 168 -4.30 -23.01 -4.84
C GLY A 168 -5.62 -23.42 -4.14
N ARG A 169 -6.23 -22.51 -3.39
CA ARG A 169 -7.56 -22.57 -2.78
C ARG A 169 -8.30 -21.27 -3.12
N PRO A 170 -9.41 -21.32 -3.88
CA PRO A 170 -10.18 -20.15 -4.34
C PRO A 170 -10.85 -19.31 -3.24
N SER A 171 -10.90 -19.79 -1.98
CA SER A 171 -11.69 -19.19 -0.89
C SER A 171 -10.89 -18.43 0.17
N LEU A 172 -9.57 -18.32 0.03
CA LEU A 172 -8.68 -17.71 1.03
C LEU A 172 -8.24 -16.28 0.69
N ASP A 173 -8.95 -15.63 -0.23
CA ASP A 173 -8.45 -14.43 -0.88
C ASP A 173 -8.56 -13.22 0.05
N ALA A 174 -7.41 -12.82 0.61
CA ALA A 174 -7.28 -11.62 1.42
C ALA A 174 -7.54 -10.39 0.54
N SER A 175 -8.75 -9.85 0.60
CA SER A 175 -9.15 -8.53 0.10
C SER A 175 -8.51 -8.06 -1.21
N LEU A 176 -9.29 -8.17 -2.29
CA LEU A 176 -8.90 -7.71 -3.63
C LEU A 176 -8.58 -6.22 -3.66
N TRP A 177 -9.29 -5.36 -2.92
CA TRP A 177 -9.04 -3.91 -2.90
C TRP A 177 -8.56 -3.47 -1.53
N ARG A 178 -7.52 -2.64 -1.49
CA ARG A 178 -6.90 -2.16 -0.26
C ARG A 178 -6.59 -0.68 -0.34
N THR A 179 -6.72 -0.01 0.79
CA THR A 179 -6.30 1.36 0.97
C THR A 179 -5.39 1.46 2.18
N SER A 180 -4.30 2.20 2.07
CA SER A 180 -3.36 2.41 3.17
C SER A 180 -2.87 3.84 3.27
N ILE A 181 -2.47 4.19 4.49
CA ILE A 181 -1.78 5.43 4.82
C ILE A 181 -0.45 5.04 5.44
N GLY A 182 0.62 5.69 5.00
CA GLY A 182 1.96 5.40 5.48
C GLY A 182 2.76 6.64 5.81
N VAL A 183 3.77 6.45 6.64
CA VAL A 183 4.79 7.45 6.97
C VAL A 183 6.12 6.97 6.42
N ASN A 184 6.85 7.88 5.82
CA ASN A 184 8.09 7.63 5.09
C ASN A 184 9.20 8.55 5.61
N PHE A 185 10.36 7.96 5.86
CA PHE A 185 11.59 8.64 6.30
C PHE A 185 12.72 8.44 5.30
N ARG A 186 13.36 9.54 4.88
CA ARG A 186 14.54 9.51 4.02
C ARG A 186 15.82 9.34 4.85
N ILE A 187 16.58 8.28 4.58
CA ILE A 187 17.81 7.96 5.35
C ILE A 187 18.96 8.92 4.99
N ARG A 188 19.06 9.37 3.74
CA ARG A 188 20.05 10.36 3.28
C ARG A 188 19.39 11.34 2.29
#